data_AF-E7SAM0-F1
#
_entry.id   AF-E7SAM0-F1
#
_cell.length_a   1.000
_cell.length_b   1.000
_cell.length_c   1.000
_cell.angle_alpha   90.00
_cell.angle_beta   90.00
_cell.angle_gamma   90.00
#
_symmetry.space_group_name_H-M   'P 1'
#
loop_
_entity.id
_entity.type
_entity.pdbx_description
1 polymer ?
#
loop_
_entity_poly.entity_id
_entity_poly.type
_entity_poly.pdbx_seq_one_letter_code
_entity_poly.pdbx_strand_id
1 'polypeptide(L)' 'MTNDGKPYRYMPIENYLAFYYIEKHTVYVARIHSAKQDWVKIFYK' A
#
# COMPACT_ATOMS: atom_id res chain seq x y z
N MET A 1 4.58 9.09 0.76
CA MET A 1 4.14 8.64 2.10
C MET A 1 3.11 9.64 2.59
N THR A 2 1.97 9.19 3.10
CA THR A 2 0.94 10.09 3.65
C THR A 2 1.42 10.66 4.99
N ASN A 3 1.15 11.94 5.24
CA ASN A 3 1.56 12.65 6.47
C ASN A 3 0.62 12.39 7.67
N ASP A 4 -0.21 11.36 7.59
CA ASP A 4 -1.21 11.00 8.61
C ASP A 4 -0.64 10.12 9.74
N GLY A 5 0.66 9.80 9.71
CA GLY A 5 1.37 9.10 10.79
C GLY A 5 0.97 7.63 10.97
N LYS A 6 0.13 7.08 10.09
CA LYS A 6 -0.33 5.69 10.21
C LYS A 6 0.75 4.70 9.79
N PRO A 7 0.86 3.54 10.45
CA PRO A 7 1.88 2.54 10.17
C PRO A 7 1.50 1.70 8.93
N TYR A 8 1.54 2.32 7.76
CA TYR A 8 1.23 1.63 6.50
C TYR A 8 2.20 0.49 6.23
N ARG A 9 1.63 -0.62 5.77
CA ARG A 9 2.32 -1.80 5.26
C ARG A 9 1.81 -2.09 3.86
N TYR A 10 2.55 -2.92 3.12
CA TYR A 10 2.13 -3.41 1.83
C TYR A 10 2.02 -4.94 1.84
N MET A 11 1.06 -5.48 1.09
CA MET A 11 0.87 -6.90 0.86
C MET A 11 0.65 -7.13 -0.63
N PRO A 12 1.43 -8.01 -1.28
CA PRO A 12 1.11 -8.46 -2.63
C PRO A 12 -0.13 -9.35 -2.62
N ILE A 13 -1.06 -9.10 -3.54
CA ILE A 13 -2.28 -9.88 -3.74
C ILE A 13 -2.42 -10.13 -5.24
N GLU A 14 -2.09 -11.33 -5.69
CA GLU A 14 -2.01 -11.67 -7.12
C GLU A 14 -1.20 -10.64 -7.93
N ASN A 15 -1.83 -10.01 -8.93
CA ASN A 15 -1.27 -8.97 -9.78
C ASN A 15 -1.48 -7.56 -9.19
N TYR A 16 -1.57 -7.43 -7.87
CA TYR A 16 -1.79 -6.16 -7.19
C TYR A 16 -0.90 -6.02 -5.96
N LEU A 17 -0.65 -4.78 -5.57
CA LEU A 17 0.00 -4.43 -4.31
C LEU A 17 -0.99 -3.58 -3.50
N ALA A 18 -1.43 -4.11 -2.36
CA ALA A 18 -2.33 -3.45 -1.44
C ALA A 18 -1.53 -2.72 -0.36
N PHE A 19 -1.85 -1.46 -0.11
CA PHE A 19 -1.34 -0.66 0.99
C PHE A 19 -2.41 -0.57 2.07
N TYR A 20 -2.07 -1.00 3.28
CA TYR A 20 -3.01 -1.10 4.38
C TYR A 20 -2.38 -0.69 5.70
N TYR A 21 -3.20 -0.39 6.69
CA TYR A 21 -2.78 -0.27 8.07
C TYR A 21 -3.75 -1.05 8.97
N ILE A 22 -3.26 -1.41 10.15
CA ILE A 22 -4.04 -2.11 11.16
C ILE A 22 -4.27 -1.15 12.31
N GLU A 23 -5.52 -1.01 12.73
CA GLU A 23 -5.89 -0.27 13.92
C GLU A 23 -6.81 -1.16 14.77
N LYS A 24 -6.39 -1.45 16.01
CA LYS A 24 -6.99 -2.44 16.89
C LYS A 24 -7.07 -3.82 16.22
N HIS A 25 -8.26 -4.22 15.75
CA HIS A 25 -8.52 -5.50 15.11
C HIS A 25 -9.13 -5.33 13.71
N THR A 26 -9.01 -4.12 13.13
CA THR A 26 -9.57 -3.80 11.82
C THR A 26 -8.44 -3.49 10.84
N VAL A 27 -8.54 -4.08 9.66
CA VAL A 27 -7.62 -3.83 8.54
C VAL A 27 -8.25 -2.77 7.64
N TYR A 28 -7.53 -1.69 7.40
CA TYR A 28 -7.96 -0.60 6.51
C TYR A 28 -7.08 -0.57 5.28
N VAL A 29 -7.68 -0.76 4.11
CA VAL A 29 -6.99 -0.66 2.82
C VAL A 29 -7.06 0.78 2.33
N ALA A 30 -5.91 1.43 2.15
CA ALA A 30 -5.85 2.80 1.68
C ALA A 30 -5.73 2.90 0.17
N ARG A 31 -4.96 1.99 -0.46
CA ARG A 31 -4.76 1.95 -1.91
C ARG A 31 -4.49 0.53 -2.38
N ILE A 32 -4.89 0.26 -3.62
CA ILE A 32 -4.52 -0.93 -4.37
C ILE A 32 -3.99 -0.41 -5.70
N HIS A 33 -2.79 -0.83 -6.13
CA HIS A 33 -2.43 -0.66 -7.54
C HIS A 33 -2.01 -1.97 -8.17
N SER A 34 -1.97 -1.95 -9.50
CA SER A 34 -1.61 -3.09 -10.33
C SER A 34 -0.11 -3.36 -10.26
N ALA A 35 0.27 -4.61 -9.98
CA ALA A 35 1.63 -5.13 -10.05
C ALA A 35 2.26 -4.93 -11.44
N LYS A 36 1.45 -4.77 -12.49
CA LYS A 36 1.92 -4.49 -13.86
C LYS A 36 2.44 -3.07 -14.05
N GLN A 37 2.14 -2.13 -13.13
CA GLN A 37 2.79 -0.82 -13.14
C GLN A 37 4.20 -0.95 -12.57
N ASP A 38 5.14 -0.25 -13.18
CA ASP A 38 6.55 -0.24 -12.78
C ASP A 38 6.71 0.61 -11.50
N TRP A 39 6.45 0.00 -10.34
CA TRP A 39 6.37 0.66 -9.04
C TRP A 39 7.63 1.42 -8.65
N VAL A 40 8.79 0.97 -9.14
CA VAL A 40 10.08 1.61 -8.90
C VAL A 40 10.05 3.06 -9.38
N LYS A 41 9.35 3.36 -10.48
CA LYS A 41 9.21 4.72 -11.02
C LYS A 41 8.28 5.63 -10.20
N ILE A 42 7.44 5.07 -9.33
CA ILE A 42 6.50 5.84 -8.48
C ILE A 42 7.19 6.25 -7.16
N PHE A 43 8.08 5.40 -6.63
CA PHE A 43 8.76 5.65 -5.36
C PHE A 43 10.12 6.32 -5.50
N TYR A 44 10.80 6.14 -6.64
CA TYR A 44 12.05 6.83 -6.95
C TYR A 44 11.78 7.90 -8.01
N LYS A 45 11.67 9.16 -7.58
CA LYS A 45 11.70 10.33 -8.44
C LYS A 45 12.86 11.21 -8.04
#